data_AF-A0A379AIJ3-F1
#
_entry.id   AF-A0A379AIJ3-F1
#
_cell.length_a   1.000
_cell.length_b   1.000
_cell.length_c   1.000
_cell.angle_alpha   90.00
_cell.angle_beta   90.00
_cell.angle_gamma   90.00
#
_symmetry.space_group_name_H-M   'P 1'
#
loop_
_entity.id
_entity.type
_entity.pdbx_description
1 polymer ?
#
loop_
_entity_poly.entity_id
_entity_poly.type
_entity_poly.pdbx_seq_one_letter_code
_entity_poly.pdbx_strand_id
1 'polypeptide(L)'
;MAGRIAIMNRGKFVQIGEPEEIYEHPTSRYSAEFIGSVNVFEGLLRERQADGLVIDSPGLMHPLKVDSDVSVVDNVPVHVALRPEKSDVVR
;
A
#
# COMPACT_ATOMS: atom_id res chain seq x y z
N MET A 1 -28.28 -1.86 8.14
CA MET A 1 -27.13 -2.53 8.78
C MET A 1 -25.98 -1.55 8.76
N ALA A 2 -25.20 -1.41 9.83
CA ALA A 2 -24.13 -0.42 9.87
C ALA A 2 -23.05 -0.81 8.85
N GLY A 3 -23.01 -0.10 7.71
CA GLY A 3 -22.12 -0.40 6.58
C GLY A 3 -20.70 0.14 6.77
N ARG A 4 -20.46 1.05 7.72
CA ARG A 4 -19.18 1.76 7.81
C ARG A 4 -18.44 1.50 9.11
N ILE A 5 -17.13 1.39 8.99
CA ILE A 5 -16.18 1.33 10.10
C ILE A 5 -15.33 2.60 10.10
N ALA A 6 -14.84 2.98 11.27
CA ALA A 6 -13.94 4.11 11.45
C ALA A 6 -12.63 3.66 12.11
N ILE A 7 -11.50 3.91 11.46
CA ILE A 7 -10.17 3.77 12.05
C ILE A 7 -9.83 5.08 12.75
N MET A 8 -9.42 5.00 14.02
CA MET A 8 -8.99 6.16 14.81
C MET A 8 -7.56 5.99 15.30
N ASN A 9 -6.81 7.08 15.31
CA ASN A 9 -5.48 7.15 15.90
C ASN A 9 -5.34 8.42 16.74
N ARG A 10 -4.95 8.28 18.02
CA ARG A 10 -4.80 9.40 18.98
C ARG A 10 -6.02 10.33 19.02
N GLY A 11 -7.21 9.75 19.06
CA GLY A 11 -8.48 10.50 19.14
C GLY A 11 -8.90 11.21 17.84
N LYS A 12 -8.21 10.97 16.73
CA LYS A 12 -8.56 11.51 15.41
C LYS A 12 -8.98 10.40 14.46
N PHE A 13 -9.94 10.67 13.59
CA PHE A 13 -10.29 9.76 12.49
C PHE A 13 -9.14 9.70 11.48
N VAL A 14 -8.77 8.49 11.09
CA VAL A 14 -7.79 8.21 10.03
C VAL A 14 -8.52 7.90 8.72
N GLN A 15 -9.49 6.99 8.77
CA GLN A 15 -10.29 6.59 7.61
C GLN A 15 -11.67 6.11 8.08
N ILE A 16 -12.72 6.44 7.33
CA ILE A 16 -14.10 5.99 7.59
C ILE A 16 -14.69 5.51 6.28
N GLY A 17 -15.10 4.25 6.20
CA GLY A 17 -15.53 3.62 4.95
C GLY A 17 -16.16 2.26 5.18
N GLU A 18 -16.61 1.62 4.11
CA GLU A 18 -17.03 0.22 4.19
C GLU A 18 -15.81 -0.68 4.52
N PRO A 19 -15.97 -1.82 5.20
CA PRO A 19 -14.85 -2.69 5.55
C PRO A 19 -13.95 -3.07 4.36
N GLU A 20 -14.57 -3.36 3.21
CA GLU A 20 -13.87 -3.69 1.96
C GLU A 20 -13.04 -2.50 1.45
N GLU A 21 -13.59 -1.28 1.48
CA GLU A 21 -12.89 -0.06 1.08
C GLU A 21 -11.67 0.20 1.97
N ILE A 22 -11.80 0.03 3.29
CA ILE A 22 -10.67 0.16 4.22
C ILE A 22 -9.57 -0.87 3.92
N TYR A 23 -9.96 -2.08 3.52
CA TYR A 23 -9.04 -3.18 3.26
C TYR A 23 -8.34 -3.06 1.91
N GLU A 24 -9.10 -2.88 0.83
CA GLU A 24 -8.61 -2.86 -0.55
C GLU A 24 -8.03 -1.49 -0.93
N HIS A 25 -8.52 -0.40 -0.34
CA HIS A 25 -8.11 0.98 -0.65
C HIS A 25 -7.78 1.80 0.61
N PRO A 26 -6.75 1.40 1.38
CA PRO A 26 -6.33 2.16 2.55
C PRO A 26 -5.79 3.54 2.13
N THR A 27 -6.24 4.61 2.78
CA THR A 27 -5.81 6.00 2.48
C THR A 27 -4.51 6.40 3.17
N SER A 28 -3.98 5.55 4.03
CA SER A 28 -2.74 5.81 4.77
C SER A 28 -2.04 4.50 5.12
N ARG A 29 -0.74 4.59 5.40
CA ARG A 29 0.01 3.46 5.93
C ARG A 29 -0.62 2.91 7.23
N TYR A 30 -1.11 3.78 8.10
CA TYR A 30 -1.73 3.37 9.36
C TYR A 30 -2.98 2.52 9.11
N SER A 31 -3.85 2.94 8.18
CA SER A 31 -5.05 2.14 7.86
C SER A 31 -4.70 0.86 7.11
N ALA A 32 -3.67 0.86 6.25
CA ALA A 32 -3.17 -0.35 5.60
C ALA A 32 -2.65 -1.39 6.61
N GLU A 33 -1.96 -0.94 7.66
CA GLU A 33 -1.42 -1.79 8.73
C GLU A 33 -2.45 -2.16 9.80
N PHE A 34 -3.64 -1.53 9.82
CA PHE A 34 -4.62 -1.71 10.89
C PHE A 34 -5.44 -3.00 10.74
N ILE A 35 -5.78 -3.43 9.53
CA ILE A 35 -6.63 -4.59 9.27
C ILE A 35 -5.87 -5.65 8.46
N GLY A 36 -5.75 -6.84 9.05
CA GLY A 36 -5.06 -7.99 8.47
C GLY A 36 -3.55 -7.89 8.60
N SER A 37 -2.85 -8.80 7.90
CA SER A 37 -1.39 -8.77 7.79
C SER A 37 -1.00 -8.09 6.50
N VAL A 38 0.03 -7.25 6.54
CA VAL A 38 0.57 -6.59 5.36
C VAL A 38 2.10 -6.51 5.47
N ASN A 39 2.79 -6.83 4.38
CA ASN A 39 4.22 -6.57 4.26
C ASN A 39 4.40 -5.15 3.72
N VAL A 40 5.25 -4.35 4.37
CA VAL A 40 5.51 -2.97 3.93
C VAL A 40 6.98 -2.82 3.59
N PHE A 41 7.25 -2.34 2.37
CA PHE A 41 8.58 -2.12 1.84
C PHE A 41 8.78 -0.64 1.58
N GLU A 42 9.87 -0.06 2.11
CA GLU A 42 10.29 1.30 1.75
C GLU A 42 11.12 1.24 0.47
N GLY A 43 10.85 2.14 -0.47
CA GLY A 43 11.56 2.17 -1.75
C GLY A 43 11.58 3.55 -2.39
N LEU A 44 12.29 3.64 -3.51
CA LEU A 44 12.40 4.83 -4.34
C LEU A 44 11.93 4.52 -5.75
N LEU A 45 11.34 5.52 -6.40
CA LEU A 45 11.01 5.41 -7.81
C LEU A 45 12.29 5.25 -8.64
N ARG A 46 12.36 4.13 -9.37
CA ARG A 46 13.46 3.81 -10.28
C ARG A 46 13.16 4.22 -11.71
N GLU A 47 11.95 3.91 -12.19
CA GLU A 47 11.56 4.14 -13.57
C GLU A 47 10.04 4.33 -13.69
N ARG A 48 9.61 5.16 -14.64
CA ARG A 48 8.21 5.28 -15.06
C ARG A 48 8.06 4.58 -16.41
N GLN A 49 7.21 3.57 -16.47
CA GLN A 49 6.91 2.81 -17.68
C GLN A 49 5.49 3.15 -18.17
N ALA A 50 5.15 2.77 -19.40
CA ALA A 50 3.85 3.07 -20.00
C ALA A 50 2.68 2.43 -19.22
N ASP A 51 2.94 1.32 -18.53
CA ASP A 51 1.96 0.48 -17.85
C ASP A 51 2.25 0.32 -16.34
N GLY A 52 3.00 1.26 -15.75
CA GLY A 52 3.23 1.29 -14.30
C GLY A 52 4.48 2.03 -13.86
N LEU A 53 4.69 2.03 -12.55
CA LEU A 53 5.88 2.58 -11.90
C LEU A 53 6.73 1.45 -11.35
N VAL A 54 8.04 1.57 -11.51
CA VAL A 54 9.01 0.60 -10.98
C VAL A 54 9.66 1.18 -9.74
N ILE A 55 9.46 0.53 -8.61
CA ILE A 55 9.98 0.91 -7.30
C ILE A 55 11.12 -0.03 -6.90
N ASP A 56 12.28 0.53 -6.61
CA ASP A 56 13.41 -0.21 -6.06
C ASP A 56 13.38 -0.15 -4.53
N SER A 57 13.58 -1.29 -3.87
CA SER A 57 13.57 -1.38 -2.40
C SER A 57 14.76 -2.20 -1.91
N PRO A 58 15.56 -1.70 -0.93
CA PRO A 58 16.70 -2.43 -0.39
C PRO A 58 16.35 -3.80 0.22
N GLY A 59 15.08 -3.99 0.63
CA GLY A 59 14.60 -5.23 1.24
C GLY A 59 14.18 -6.30 0.24
N LEU A 60 14.25 -6.03 -1.07
CA LEU A 60 13.77 -6.93 -2.12
C LEU A 60 14.88 -7.21 -3.14
N MET A 61 14.92 -8.46 -3.64
CA MET A 61 15.88 -8.84 -4.68
C MET A 61 15.53 -8.26 -6.06
N HIS A 62 14.25 -7.99 -6.29
CA HIS A 62 13.73 -7.47 -7.54
C HIS A 62 12.86 -6.23 -7.27
N PRO A 63 12.88 -5.24 -8.17
CA PRO A 63 12.01 -4.09 -8.03
C PRO A 63 10.54 -4.49 -8.17
N LEU A 64 9.66 -3.72 -7.53
CA LEU A 64 8.22 -3.90 -7.60
C LEU A 64 7.65 -3.02 -8.70
N LYS A 65 6.71 -3.57 -9.47
CA LYS A 65 5.89 -2.80 -10.38
C LYS A 65 4.55 -2.51 -9.72
N VAL A 66 4.16 -1.24 -9.70
CA VAL A 66 2.86 -0.77 -9.19
C VAL A 66 2.12 -0.01 -10.29
N ASP A 67 0.80 0.13 -10.12
CA ASP A 67 -0.05 0.83 -11.07
C ASP A 67 0.34 2.31 -11.24
N SER A 68 0.02 2.88 -12.40
CA SER A 68 0.43 4.22 -12.81
C SER A 68 -0.45 5.35 -12.24
N ASP A 69 -1.57 5.01 -11.61
CA ASP A 69 -2.50 5.93 -10.95
C ASP A 69 -1.95 6.47 -9.61
N VAL A 70 -0.85 5.90 -9.11
CA VAL A 70 -0.16 6.38 -7.91
C VAL A 70 0.73 7.58 -8.22
N SER A 71 0.49 8.70 -7.53
CA SER A 71 1.38 9.86 -7.62
C SER A 71 2.66 9.63 -6.79
N VAL A 72 3.77 9.42 -7.48
CA VAL A 72 5.11 9.28 -6.87
C VAL A 72 6.00 10.42 -7.35
N VAL A 73 6.77 11.01 -6.44
CA VAL A 73 7.74 12.08 -6.74
C VAL A 73 9.15 11.48 -6.78
N ASP A 74 9.97 11.92 -7.74
CA ASP A 74 11.33 11.41 -7.91
C ASP A 74 12.17 11.69 -6.65
N ASN A 75 12.99 10.71 -6.24
CA ASN A 75 13.84 10.76 -5.05
C ASN A 75 13.11 10.97 -3.71
N VAL A 76 11.78 10.81 -3.67
CA VAL A 76 11.01 10.80 -2.43
C VAL A 76 10.71 9.35 -2.02
N PRO A 77 11.06 8.93 -0.79
CA PRO A 77 10.73 7.60 -0.29
C PRO A 77 9.23 7.32 -0.34
N VAL A 78 8.87 6.14 -0.82
CA VAL A 78 7.50 5.62 -0.83
C VAL A 78 7.42 4.31 -0.08
N HIS A 79 6.23 3.99 0.42
CA HIS A 79 5.94 2.69 1.03
C HIS A 79 5.07 1.88 0.09
N VAL A 80 5.50 0.66 -0.23
CA VAL A 80 4.71 -0.31 -0.99
C VAL A 80 4.16 -1.35 -0.01
N ALA A 81 2.84 -1.50 0.02
CA ALA A 81 2.14 -2.46 0.85
C ALA A 81 1.73 -3.68 0.01
N LEU A 82 2.14 -4.88 0.44
CA LEU A 82 1.81 -6.14 -0.20
C LEU A 82 1.07 -7.04 0.79
N ARG A 83 -0.18 -7.35 0.49
CA ARG A 83 -0.96 -8.31 1.28
C ARG A 83 -0.57 -9.74 0.90
N PRO A 84 -0.23 -10.63 1.86
CA PRO A 84 0.24 -11.98 1.55
C PRO A 84 -0.72 -12.80 0.67
N GLU A 85 -2.02 -12.65 0.84
CA GLU A 85 -3.04 -13.35 0.05
C GLU A 85 -3.17 -12.85 -1.40
N LYS A 86 -2.52 -11.75 -1.74
CA LYS A 86 -2.40 -11.25 -3.12
C LYS A 86 -1.11 -11.76 -3.79
N SER A 87 -0.41 -12.71 -3.17
CA SER A 87 0.83 -13.29 -3.68
C SER A 87 0.82 -14.80 -3.59
N ASP A 88 1.46 -15.45 -4.57
CA ASP A 88 1.66 -16.89 -4.60
C ASP A 88 3.11 -17.25 -4.27
N VAL A 89 3.30 -18.34 -3.52
CA VAL A 89 4.63 -18.90 -3.26
C VAL A 89 4.89 -20.01 -4.28
N VAL A 90 5.83 -19.76 -5.18
CA VAL A 90 6.31 -20.75 -6.16
C VAL A 90 7.65 -21.33 -5.72
N ARG A 91 7.91 -22.60 -6.06
CA ARG A 91 9.12 -23.34 -5.71
C ARG A 91 9.99 -23.60 -6.93
#